data_AF-X1DQB1-F1
#
_entry.id   AF-X1DQB1-F1
#
_cell.length_a   1.000
_cell.length_b   1.000
_cell.length_c   1.000
_cell.angle_alpha   90.00
_cell.angle_beta   90.00
_cell.angle_gamma   90.00
#
_symmetry.space_group_name_H-M   'P 1'
#
loop_
_entity.id
_entity.type
_entity.pdbx_description
1 polymer ?
#
loop_
_entity_poly.entity_id
_entity_poly.type
_entity_poly.pdbx_seq_one_letter_code
_entity_poly.pdbx_strand_id
1 'polypeptide(L)'
;MVMSNKSFWSVFAPHINDFIGLKKSLGYKYEEEERILYNFDQFILGQGYTSPGLTKEISDQWADRRHNEAELTIYSKVIVVKQMAEYLRDQGIKTYIPQLPKYPSCTFIPYIYSYEEMSSIFRACDSLRMRCRNVYSCLLIMPCLLRLLYGTGIR
;
A
#
# COMPACT_ATOMS: atom_id res chain seq x y z
N MET A 1 11.38 8.00 -10.47
CA MET A 1 10.14 8.61 -9.96
C MET A 1 9.12 8.54 -11.09
N VAL A 2 8.35 7.45 -11.17
CA VAL A 2 7.28 7.32 -12.16
C VAL A 2 6.02 7.85 -11.49
N MET A 3 5.68 9.11 -11.73
CA MET A 3 4.36 9.62 -11.39
C MET A 3 3.38 8.94 -12.35
N SER A 4 2.80 7.83 -11.91
CA SER A 4 1.66 7.25 -12.60
C SER A 4 0.54 8.28 -12.49
N ASN A 5 0.34 9.07 -13.54
CA ASN A 5 -0.68 10.11 -13.58
C ASN A 5 -2.06 9.44 -13.66
N LYS A 6 -2.54 8.94 -12.52
CA LYS A 6 -3.80 8.23 -12.41
C LYS A 6 -4.92 9.25 -12.49
N SER A 7 -5.66 9.22 -13.60
CA SER A 7 -6.83 10.07 -13.77
C SER A 7 -8.03 9.41 -13.08
N PHE A 8 -8.73 10.18 -12.25
CA PHE A 8 -9.97 9.78 -11.58
C PHE A 8 -11.17 10.26 -12.40
N TRP A 9 -12.24 9.46 -12.48
CA TRP A 9 -13.38 9.78 -13.35
C TRP A 9 -14.75 9.62 -12.67
N SER A 10 -14.82 9.09 -11.44
CA SER A 10 -16.09 8.94 -10.72
C SER A 10 -16.66 10.28 -10.24
N VAL A 11 -17.87 10.24 -9.67
CA VAL A 11 -18.48 11.39 -8.97
C VAL A 11 -17.58 11.94 -7.85
N PHE A 12 -16.68 11.11 -7.29
CA PHE A 12 -15.74 11.52 -6.26
C PHE A 12 -14.40 12.04 -6.79
N ALA A 13 -14.15 11.99 -8.10
CA ALA A 13 -12.88 12.41 -8.70
C ALA A 13 -12.35 13.79 -8.24
N PRO A 14 -13.15 14.87 -8.23
CA PRO A 14 -12.66 16.17 -7.74
C PRO A 14 -12.26 16.09 -6.25
N HIS A 15 -13.11 15.46 -5.43
CA HIS A 15 -12.85 15.32 -4.00
C HIS A 15 -11.64 14.44 -3.68
N ILE A 16 -11.40 13.39 -4.46
CA ILE A 16 -10.23 12.53 -4.33
C ILE A 16 -8.95 13.32 -4.64
N ASN A 17 -8.95 14.12 -5.71
CA ASN A 17 -7.81 14.96 -6.06
C ASN A 17 -7.50 15.99 -4.96
N ASP A 18 -8.53 16.69 -4.46
CA ASP A 18 -8.37 17.68 -3.39
C ASP A 18 -7.86 17.02 -2.10
N PHE A 19 -8.40 15.86 -1.74
CA PHE A 19 -7.99 15.12 -0.57
C PHE A 19 -6.54 14.63 -0.66
N ILE A 20 -6.11 14.10 -1.81
CA ILE A 20 -4.72 13.72 -2.05
C ILE A 20 -3.81 14.96 -1.99
N GLY A 21 -4.23 16.07 -2.59
CA GLY A 21 -3.52 17.35 -2.56
C GLY A 21 -3.30 17.85 -1.12
N LEU A 22 -4.36 17.81 -0.31
CA LEU A 22 -4.30 18.13 1.12
C LEU A 22 -3.30 17.22 1.84
N LYS A 23 -3.39 15.90 1.69
CA LYS A 23 -2.47 14.96 2.34
C LYS A 23 -1.01 15.17 1.93
N LYS A 24 -0.74 15.44 0.64
CA LYS A 24 0.61 15.73 0.16
C LYS A 24 1.14 17.06 0.70
N SER A 25 0.30 18.09 0.83
CA SER A 25 0.68 19.38 1.42
C SER A 25 1.07 19.26 2.91
N LEU A 26 0.54 18.26 3.62
CA LEU A 26 0.91 17.93 5.00
C LEU A 26 2.22 17.11 5.11
N GLY A 27 2.88 16.81 3.98
CA GLY A 27 4.16 16.09 3.94
C GLY A 27 4.05 14.57 3.83
N TYR A 28 2.85 14.02 3.61
CA TYR A 28 2.68 12.58 3.39
C TYR A 28 3.04 12.20 1.94
N LYS A 29 3.79 11.09 1.75
CA LYS A 29 4.07 10.54 0.41
C LYS A 29 2.79 10.09 -0.32
N TYR A 30 1.91 9.43 0.42
CA TYR A 30 0.55 9.05 -0.01
C TYR A 30 0.46 8.17 -1.27
N GLU A 31 1.51 7.40 -1.58
CA GLU A 31 1.60 6.60 -2.83
C GLU A 31 0.67 5.37 -2.83
N GLU A 32 0.62 4.63 -1.71
CA GLU A 32 -0.25 3.45 -1.60
C GLU A 32 -1.71 3.85 -1.41
N GLU A 33 -1.98 4.89 -0.64
CA GLU A 33 -3.32 5.42 -0.44
C GLU A 33 -3.91 5.97 -1.75
N GLU A 34 -3.11 6.66 -2.57
CA GLU A 34 -3.51 7.08 -3.92
C GLU A 34 -3.86 5.87 -4.81
N ARG A 35 -3.12 4.75 -4.70
CA ARG A 35 -3.47 3.51 -5.41
C ARG A 35 -4.78 2.91 -4.92
N ILE A 36 -5.03 2.94 -3.62
CA ILE A 36 -6.29 2.47 -3.03
C ILE A 36 -7.46 3.34 -3.49
N LEU A 37 -7.32 4.67 -3.45
CA LEU A 37 -8.33 5.62 -3.90
C LEU A 37 -8.62 5.48 -5.39
N TYR A 38 -7.61 5.18 -6.21
CA TYR A 38 -7.81 4.89 -7.63
C TYR A 38 -8.64 3.63 -7.83
N ASN A 39 -8.32 2.54 -7.13
CA ASN A 39 -9.11 1.31 -7.20
C ASN A 39 -10.56 1.54 -6.73
N PHE A 40 -10.74 2.41 -5.73
CA PHE A 40 -12.05 2.82 -5.26
C PHE A 40 -12.82 3.63 -6.31
N ASP A 41 -12.20 4.62 -6.94
CA ASP A 41 -12.80 5.40 -8.04
C ASP A 41 -13.27 4.51 -9.19
N GLN A 42 -12.44 3.56 -9.61
CA GLN A 42 -12.80 2.58 -10.64
C GLN A 42 -13.94 1.66 -10.20
N PHE A 43 -13.99 1.28 -8.91
CA PHE A 43 -15.10 0.52 -8.36
C PHE A 43 -16.42 1.30 -8.40
N ILE A 44 -16.40 2.58 -8.02
CA ILE A 44 -17.57 3.47 -8.05
C ILE A 44 -18.10 3.64 -9.48
N LEU A 45 -17.19 3.82 -10.45
CA LEU A 45 -17.55 3.88 -11.88
C LEU A 45 -18.21 2.59 -12.36
N GLY A 46 -17.66 1.43 -11.98
CA GLY A 46 -18.20 0.13 -12.35
C GLY A 46 -19.60 -0.13 -11.81
N GLN A 47 -19.97 0.48 -10.67
CA GLN A 47 -21.31 0.41 -10.09
C GLN A 47 -22.30 1.44 -10.67
N GLY A 48 -21.84 2.36 -11.53
CA GLY A 48 -22.68 3.45 -12.05
C GLY A 48 -23.16 4.40 -10.95
N TYR A 49 -22.39 4.54 -9.87
CA TYR A 49 -22.80 5.29 -8.70
C TYR A 49 -22.65 6.80 -8.91
N THR A 50 -23.71 7.56 -8.64
CA THR A 50 -23.82 8.99 -8.96
C THR A 50 -24.16 9.88 -7.76
N SER A 51 -24.34 9.30 -6.57
CA SER A 51 -24.63 10.08 -5.36
C SER A 51 -23.41 10.90 -4.93
N PRO A 52 -23.59 12.17 -4.51
CA PRO A 52 -22.50 13.05 -4.10
C PRO A 52 -21.82 12.63 -2.80
N GLY A 53 -22.52 11.88 -1.95
CA GLY A 53 -21.99 11.34 -0.69
C GLY A 53 -22.00 9.83 -0.69
N LEU A 54 -21.12 9.22 0.11
CA LEU A 54 -21.02 7.78 0.26
C LEU A 54 -22.26 7.23 0.98
N THR A 55 -22.80 6.11 0.51
CA THR A 55 -23.87 5.37 1.17
C THR A 55 -23.34 4.13 1.88
N LYS A 56 -24.14 3.60 2.79
CA LYS A 56 -23.78 2.39 3.54
C LYS A 56 -23.61 1.20 2.60
N GLU A 57 -24.48 1.07 1.61
CA GLU A 57 -24.51 -0.07 0.68
C GLU A 57 -23.22 -0.13 -0.15
N ILE A 58 -22.75 1.01 -0.68
CA ILE A 58 -21.49 1.07 -1.43
C ILE A 58 -20.28 0.84 -0.52
N SER A 59 -20.33 1.36 0.71
CA SER A 59 -19.26 1.14 1.68
C SER A 59 -19.11 -0.33 2.04
N ASP A 60 -20.24 -1.00 2.28
CA ASP A 60 -20.28 -2.41 2.63
C ASP A 60 -19.82 -3.27 1.44
N GLN A 61 -20.23 -2.94 0.21
CA GLN A 61 -19.74 -3.62 -1.01
C GLN A 61 -18.23 -3.42 -1.24
N TRP A 62 -17.70 -2.24 -0.95
CA TRP A 62 -16.26 -1.99 -1.04
C TRP A 62 -15.48 -2.76 0.03
N ALA A 63 -16.02 -2.82 1.25
CA ALA A 63 -15.46 -3.54 2.37
C ALA A 63 -15.53 -5.07 2.17
N ASP A 64 -16.45 -5.55 1.33
CA ASP A 64 -16.67 -6.97 1.13
C ASP A 64 -15.41 -7.67 0.61
N ARG A 65 -15.21 -8.89 1.10
CA ARG A 65 -13.94 -9.62 0.93
C ARG A 65 -13.90 -10.24 -0.45
N ARG A 66 -12.96 -9.80 -1.30
CA ARG A 66 -12.56 -10.58 -2.47
C ARG A 66 -11.75 -11.79 -1.98
N HIS A 67 -11.99 -12.96 -2.56
CA HIS A 67 -11.46 -14.25 -2.09
C HIS A 67 -9.93 -14.26 -1.85
N ASN A 68 -9.18 -13.39 -2.54
CA ASN A 68 -7.72 -13.32 -2.49
C ASN A 68 -7.15 -12.19 -1.62
N GLU A 69 -7.97 -11.46 -0.85
CA GLU A 69 -7.49 -10.36 0.00
C GLU A 69 -7.20 -10.82 1.43
N ALA A 70 -6.02 -10.45 1.92
CA ALA A 70 -5.65 -10.57 3.33
C ALA A 70 -6.43 -9.56 4.18
N GLU A 71 -6.69 -9.90 5.45
CA GLU A 71 -7.44 -9.04 6.37
C GLU A 71 -6.81 -7.64 6.54
N LEU A 72 -5.48 -7.55 6.53
CA LEU A 72 -4.77 -6.28 6.62
C LEU A 72 -4.98 -5.41 5.37
N THR A 73 -5.08 -6.03 4.20
CA THR A 73 -5.40 -5.34 2.94
C THR A 73 -6.82 -4.79 2.98
N ILE A 74 -7.78 -5.56 3.52
CA ILE A 74 -9.16 -5.12 3.70
C ILE A 74 -9.23 -3.95 4.69
N TYR A 75 -8.53 -4.05 5.82
CA TYR A 75 -8.43 -2.97 6.79
C TYR A 75 -7.87 -1.70 6.13
N SER A 76 -6.77 -1.83 5.39
CA SER A 76 -6.09 -0.72 4.71
C SER A 76 -6.99 -0.05 3.65
N LYS A 77 -7.73 -0.83 2.85
CA LYS A 77 -8.64 -0.26 1.84
C LYS A 77 -9.83 0.47 2.47
N VAL A 78 -10.36 -0.03 3.58
CA VAL A 78 -11.51 0.58 4.26
C VAL A 78 -11.09 1.84 5.02
N ILE A 79 -9.92 1.85 5.67
CA ILE A 79 -9.47 3.03 6.42
C ILE A 79 -9.17 4.22 5.52
N VAL A 80 -8.64 4.00 4.31
CA VAL A 80 -8.40 5.09 3.35
C VAL A 80 -9.73 5.71 2.89
N VAL A 81 -10.72 4.88 2.54
CA VAL A 81 -12.06 5.36 2.16
C VAL A 81 -12.77 6.03 3.34
N LYS A 82 -12.57 5.54 4.55
CA LYS A 82 -13.07 6.19 5.77
C LYS A 82 -12.51 7.60 5.93
N GLN A 83 -11.20 7.79 5.78
CA GLN A 83 -10.57 9.12 5.85
C GLN A 83 -11.09 10.06 4.76
N MET A 84 -11.32 9.55 3.54
CA MET A 84 -11.95 10.32 2.47
C MET A 84 -13.40 10.69 2.83
N ALA A 85 -14.17 9.78 3.43
CA ALA A 85 -15.53 10.07 3.87
C ALA A 85 -15.58 11.10 5.02
N GLU A 86 -14.60 11.08 5.93
CA GLU A 86 -14.42 12.13 6.94
C GLU A 86 -14.14 13.48 6.27
N TYR A 87 -13.23 13.52 5.28
CA TYR A 87 -12.96 14.72 4.50
C TYR A 87 -14.21 15.25 3.78
N LEU A 88 -15.00 14.39 3.13
CA LEU A 88 -16.26 14.78 2.49
C LEU A 88 -17.25 15.40 3.49
N ARG A 89 -17.32 14.85 4.70
CA ARG A 89 -18.16 15.41 5.78
C ARG A 89 -17.68 16.81 6.18
N ASP A 90 -16.37 17.00 6.30
CA ASP A 90 -15.78 18.31 6.65
C ASP A 90 -16.04 19.36 5.56
N GLN A 91 -16.18 18.94 4.30
CA GLN A 91 -16.62 19.79 3.18
C GLN A 91 -18.15 20.03 3.14
N GLY A 92 -18.91 19.54 4.14
CA GLY A 92 -20.35 19.73 4.23
C GLY A 92 -21.20 18.74 3.42
N ILE A 93 -20.59 17.70 2.84
CA ILE A 93 -21.30 16.69 2.06
C ILE A 93 -21.88 15.64 3.01
N LYS A 94 -23.19 15.41 2.92
CA LYS A 94 -23.86 14.37 3.72
C LYS A 94 -23.40 12.99 3.24
N THR A 95 -22.52 12.36 4.01
CA THR A 95 -21.88 11.09 3.67
C THR A 95 -21.92 10.12 4.84
N TYR A 96 -22.08 8.83 4.53
CA TYR A 96 -21.88 7.74 5.47
C TYR A 96 -20.38 7.57 5.74
N ILE A 97 -20.02 7.27 7.00
CA ILE A 97 -18.64 6.93 7.38
C ILE A 97 -18.57 5.42 7.58
N PRO A 98 -17.75 4.69 6.79
CA PRO A 98 -17.56 3.26 6.94
C PRO A 98 -17.06 2.88 8.35
N GLN A 99 -17.58 1.77 8.87
CA GLN A 99 -17.05 1.16 10.08
C GLN A 99 -15.78 0.38 9.74
N LEU A 100 -14.74 0.52 10.57
CA LEU A 100 -13.50 -0.21 10.35
C LEU A 100 -13.69 -1.68 10.73
N PRO A 101 -13.21 -2.63 9.91
CA PRO A 101 -13.12 -4.01 10.35
C PRO A 101 -12.14 -4.13 11.51
N LYS A 102 -12.23 -5.22 12.27
CA LYS A 102 -11.29 -5.49 13.36
C LYS A 102 -9.87 -5.53 12.78
N TYR A 103 -8.95 -4.80 13.41
CA TYR A 103 -7.55 -4.85 13.01
C TYR A 103 -7.03 -6.29 13.17
N PRO A 104 -6.45 -6.89 12.13
CA PRO A 104 -6.00 -8.27 12.20
C PRO A 104 -4.86 -8.42 13.20
N SER A 105 -4.86 -9.52 13.95
CA SER A 105 -3.72 -9.87 14.79
C SER A 105 -2.50 -10.15 13.92
N CYS A 106 -1.34 -9.61 14.29
CA CYS A 106 -0.09 -9.94 13.61
C CYS A 106 0.31 -11.38 13.97
N THR A 107 0.04 -12.31 13.06
CA THR A 107 0.45 -13.72 13.20
C THR A 107 1.89 -13.95 12.67
N PHE A 108 2.51 -12.91 12.12
CA PHE A 108 3.86 -13.03 11.56
C PHE A 108 4.88 -13.13 12.69
N ILE A 109 5.50 -14.30 12.81
CA ILE A 109 6.65 -14.53 13.67
C ILE A 109 7.88 -14.37 12.78
N PRO A 110 8.74 -13.36 13.00
CA PRO A 110 9.93 -13.17 12.20
C PRO A 110 10.85 -14.38 12.35
N TYR A 111 11.29 -14.95 11.23
CA TYR A 111 12.26 -16.02 11.24
C TYR A 111 13.65 -15.44 11.53
N ILE A 112 14.19 -15.79 12.69
CA ILE A 112 15.55 -15.38 13.10
C ILE A 112 16.50 -16.48 12.68
N TYR A 113 17.39 -16.17 11.73
CA TYR A 113 18.42 -17.11 11.27
C TYR A 113 19.38 -17.48 12.40
N SER A 114 19.69 -18.77 12.50
CA SER A 114 20.77 -19.25 13.35
C SER A 114 22.14 -18.82 12.81
N TYR A 115 23.17 -18.91 13.65
CA TYR A 115 24.56 -18.64 13.24
C TYR A 115 25.00 -19.56 12.08
N GLU A 116 24.57 -20.82 12.08
CA GLU A 116 24.92 -21.79 11.03
C GLU A 116 24.26 -21.44 9.69
N GLU A 117 22.99 -21.04 9.72
CA GLU A 117 22.27 -20.60 8.52
C GLU A 117 22.87 -19.32 7.97
N MET A 118 23.18 -18.35 8.82
CA MET A 118 23.79 -17.10 8.38
C MET A 118 25.18 -17.35 7.78
N SER A 119 25.98 -18.23 8.39
CA SER A 119 27.27 -18.68 7.84
C SER A 119 27.10 -19.34 6.47
N SER A 120 26.06 -20.16 6.31
CA SER A 120 25.74 -20.80 5.02
C SER A 120 25.33 -19.79 3.96
N ILE A 121 24.53 -18.79 4.31
CA ILE A 121 24.15 -17.68 3.43
C ILE A 121 25.39 -16.89 2.99
N PHE A 122 26.30 -16.56 3.91
CA PHE A 122 27.53 -15.86 3.56
C PHE A 122 28.42 -16.67 2.62
N ARG A 123 28.62 -17.96 2.89
CA ARG A 123 29.39 -18.85 1.99
C ARG A 123 28.77 -18.96 0.61
N ALA A 124 27.44 -19.07 0.53
CA ALA A 124 26.72 -19.10 -0.74
C ALA A 124 26.87 -17.78 -1.50
N CYS A 125 26.82 -16.64 -0.81
CA CYS A 125 27.04 -15.33 -1.41
C CYS A 125 28.48 -15.16 -1.94
N ASP A 126 29.48 -15.56 -1.16
CA ASP A 126 30.89 -15.47 -1.51
C ASP A 126 31.26 -16.40 -2.69
N SER A 127 30.50 -17.47 -2.92
CA SER A 127 30.70 -18.40 -4.04
C SER A 127 30.02 -17.95 -5.33
N LEU A 128 29.20 -16.90 -5.31
CA LEU A 128 28.56 -16.36 -6.51
C LEU A 128 29.62 -15.93 -7.52
N ARG A 129 29.46 -16.36 -8.78
CA ARG A 129 30.33 -16.00 -9.90
C ARG A 129 29.50 -15.45 -11.04
N MET A 130 29.97 -14.36 -11.63
CA MET A 130 29.41 -13.86 -12.87
C MET A 130 29.78 -14.78 -14.02
N ARG A 131 28.77 -15.31 -14.74
CA ARG A 131 28.97 -16.13 -15.94
C ARG A 131 29.48 -15.29 -17.13
N CYS A 132 29.04 -14.04 -17.22
CA CYS A 132 29.45 -13.08 -18.24
C CYS A 132 29.79 -11.74 -17.57
N ARG A 133 30.78 -11.02 -18.08
CA ARG A 133 31.21 -9.73 -17.54
C ARG A 133 30.11 -8.69 -17.78
N ASN A 134 29.42 -8.28 -16.72
CA ASN A 134 28.44 -7.20 -16.74
C ASN A 134 28.81 -6.17 -15.67
N VAL A 135 29.16 -4.96 -16.10
CA VAL A 135 29.55 -3.85 -15.22
C VAL A 135 28.41 -3.33 -14.35
N TYR A 136 27.16 -3.62 -14.71
CA TYR A 136 25.96 -3.27 -13.93
C TYR A 136 25.55 -4.38 -12.95
N SER A 137 26.33 -5.45 -12.81
CA SER A 137 25.99 -6.54 -11.89
C SER A 137 26.27 -6.14 -10.44
N CYS A 138 25.28 -6.35 -9.57
CA CYS A 138 25.43 -6.16 -8.12
C CYS A 138 26.22 -7.29 -7.43
N LEU A 139 26.55 -8.37 -8.15
CA LEU A 139 27.15 -9.57 -7.56
C LEU A 139 28.46 -9.31 -6.80
N LEU A 140 29.25 -8.32 -7.23
CA LEU A 140 30.48 -7.92 -6.55
C LEU A 140 30.21 -7.25 -5.18
N ILE A 141 29.06 -6.59 -5.02
CA ILE A 141 28.71 -5.82 -3.82
C ILE A 141 27.97 -6.70 -2.80
N MET A 142 27.29 -7.76 -3.24
CA MET A 142 26.45 -8.63 -2.40
C MET A 142 27.16 -9.13 -1.11
N PRO A 143 28.43 -9.60 -1.15
CA PRO A 143 29.13 -10.05 0.06
C PRO A 143 29.30 -8.96 1.12
N CYS A 144 29.52 -7.72 0.68
CA CYS A 144 29.68 -6.55 1.55
C CYS A 144 28.32 -6.11 2.10
N LEU A 145 27.31 -6.01 1.22
CA LEU A 145 25.96 -5.60 1.59
C LEU A 145 25.36 -6.52 2.66
N LEU A 146 25.43 -7.85 2.47
CA LEU A 146 24.85 -8.79 3.44
C LEU A 146 25.53 -8.70 4.81
N ARG A 147 26.85 -8.50 4.87
CA ARG A 147 27.59 -8.35 6.13
C ARG A 147 27.30 -7.01 6.82
N LEU A 148 27.13 -5.95 6.04
CA LEU A 148 26.71 -4.64 6.55
C LEU A 148 25.31 -4.74 7.17
N LEU A 149 24.34 -5.32 6.45
CA LEU A 149 22.97 -5.51 6.95
C LEU A 149 22.97 -6.37 8.22
N TYR A 150 23.72 -7.47 8.23
CA TYR A 150 23.80 -8.34 9.41
C TYR A 150 24.48 -7.68 10.61
N GLY A 151 25.58 -6.94 10.39
CA GLY A 151 26.34 -6.32 11.48
C GLY A 151 25.72 -5.05 12.05
N THR A 152 24.86 -4.36 11.29
CA THR A 152 24.31 -3.05 11.69
C THR A 152 22.79 -3.05 11.87
N GLY A 153 22.06 -4.00 11.27
CA GLY A 153 20.60 -4.06 11.34
C GLY A 153 19.88 -2.89 10.64
N ILE A 154 20.57 -2.16 9.76
CA ILE A 154 19.97 -1.05 9.00
C ILE A 154 18.89 -1.56 8.03
N ARG A 155 17.89 -0.72 7.77
CA ARG A 155 16.74 -1.00 6.91
C ARG A 155 16.80 -0.20 5.61
#